data_AF-A0A3P9PS48-F1
#
_entry.id   AF-A0A3P9PS48-F1
#
_cell.length_a   1.000
_cell.length_b   1.000
_cell.length_c   1.000
_cell.angle_alpha   90.00
_cell.angle_beta   90.00
_cell.angle_gamma   90.00
#
_symmetry.space_group_name_H-M   'P 1'
#
loop_
_entity.id
_entity.type
_entity.pdbx_description
1 polymer ?
#
loop_
_entity_poly.entity_id
_entity_poly.type
_entity_poly.pdbx_seq_one_letter_code
_entity_poly.pdbx_strand_id
1 'polypeptide(L)'
;MDEKHSCVTLSVQPSRGLVDEKFVILVQNSFPSSLLTIYAHHQCEDGNSWHAFAHYTSDAAGAVNVSEDCSMGGTYSGVEAMGLLWSLKPVPGSKPGLRMRKKNVQAPMVVTISVYSSHLTEGFGDQVPLAGVEVERWYMAPGVRRIPVTEDGLTATLFLPSGPGPFPGLLDLWGGGGQLVEYRAALLASHGIASMALDYLTCKYTMETGKIVEQDYFEMAYKFLQKHPKVLGSRIAMLGLSLGTSVILKMAVHSQIMKLRCAVCVSGSHVQPMDGFLKEMLDYFSKNCGNTRFTKDNEVVWRDLLLPIPIDLSLKVDVGKLQCPLMLIVGEDDQNWCAYESAMDMKGMMERAGNSHLLTLLSYPNAGHLMEPPYMPHARVSLFRDMQSRQKMMVLWGGQTLEHSRAQEDAWRKLLVFLRKNLYSGVKSGSSSLSNL
;
A
#
# COMPACT_ATOMS: atom_id res chain seq x y z
N MET A 1 -7.17 47.74 -28.64
CA MET A 1 -7.66 46.42 -28.19
C MET A 1 -6.86 46.10 -26.96
N ASP A 2 -7.44 46.31 -25.79
CA ASP A 2 -6.79 45.94 -24.53
C ASP A 2 -6.67 44.42 -24.50
N GLU A 3 -5.45 43.90 -24.55
CA GLU A 3 -5.16 42.51 -24.22
C GLU A 3 -5.52 42.32 -22.74
N LYS A 4 -6.76 41.90 -22.48
CA LYS A 4 -7.14 41.36 -21.18
C LYS A 4 -6.29 40.11 -20.95
N HIS A 5 -5.13 40.26 -20.32
CA HIS A 5 -4.38 39.12 -19.81
C HIS A 5 -5.29 38.37 -18.83
N SER A 6 -5.73 37.16 -19.21
CA SER A 6 -6.50 36.29 -18.32
C SER A 6 -5.57 35.82 -17.20
N CYS A 7 -5.81 36.25 -15.97
CA CYS A 7 -5.04 35.78 -14.82
C CYS A 7 -5.59 34.41 -14.39
N VAL A 8 -5.07 33.34 -15.01
CA VAL A 8 -5.46 31.96 -14.69
C VAL A 8 -5.27 31.71 -13.21
N THR A 9 -6.31 31.22 -12.56
CA THR A 9 -6.31 30.90 -11.13
C THR A 9 -6.36 29.39 -10.97
N LEU A 10 -5.44 28.84 -10.18
CA LEU A 10 -5.39 27.43 -9.81
C LEU A 10 -5.70 27.29 -8.32
N SER A 11 -6.68 26.44 -7.97
CA SER A 11 -7.01 26.14 -6.58
C SER A 11 -7.11 24.64 -6.35
N VAL A 12 -6.68 24.20 -5.16
CA VAL A 12 -6.72 22.80 -4.74
C VAL A 12 -7.29 22.70 -3.33
N GLN A 13 -8.34 21.88 -3.16
CA GLN A 13 -9.01 21.74 -1.87
C GLN A 13 -9.33 20.27 -1.52
N PRO A 14 -8.93 19.77 -0.32
CA PRO A 14 -8.06 20.45 0.63
C PRO A 14 -6.60 20.49 0.14
N SER A 15 -5.90 21.62 0.32
CA SER A 15 -4.47 21.75 -0.03
C SER A 15 -3.55 20.97 0.92
N ARG A 16 -4.03 20.65 2.13
CA ARG A 16 -3.35 19.80 3.12
C ARG A 16 -4.33 18.72 3.59
N GLY A 17 -3.95 17.46 3.48
CA GLY A 17 -4.80 16.33 3.84
C GLY A 17 -4.00 15.04 3.90
N LEU A 18 -4.62 13.94 4.33
CA LEU A 18 -3.98 12.64 4.29
C LEU A 18 -3.74 12.17 2.85
N VAL A 19 -2.79 11.26 2.67
CA VAL A 19 -2.44 10.72 1.35
C VAL A 19 -3.59 9.93 0.74
N ASP A 20 -4.49 9.35 1.53
CA ASP A 20 -5.68 8.61 1.07
C ASP A 20 -6.95 9.48 0.98
N GLU A 21 -6.83 10.79 1.22
CA GLU A 21 -7.91 11.75 1.02
C GLU A 21 -7.85 12.34 -0.39
N LYS A 22 -8.99 12.36 -1.08
CA LYS A 22 -9.14 13.05 -2.37
C LYS A 22 -9.07 14.56 -2.19
N PHE A 23 -8.63 15.23 -3.24
CA PHE A 23 -8.74 16.68 -3.37
C PHE A 23 -9.28 17.06 -4.75
N VAL A 24 -9.89 18.24 -4.83
CA VAL A 24 -10.40 18.81 -6.08
C VAL A 24 -9.39 19.83 -6.59
N ILE A 25 -9.08 19.78 -7.89
CA ILE A 25 -8.28 20.78 -8.59
C ILE A 25 -9.21 21.57 -9.52
N LEU A 26 -9.24 22.89 -9.35
CA LEU A 26 -10.00 23.79 -10.21
C LEU A 26 -9.04 24.79 -10.87
N VAL A 27 -9.15 24.90 -12.19
CA VAL A 27 -8.56 25.98 -12.98
C VAL A 27 -9.68 26.92 -13.37
N GLN A 28 -9.50 28.22 -13.19
CA GLN A 28 -10.50 29.24 -13.49
C GLN A 28 -9.84 30.43 -14.17
N ASN A 29 -10.67 31.30 -14.78
CA ASN A 29 -10.22 32.52 -15.42
C ASN A 29 -9.24 32.30 -16.59
N SER A 30 -9.34 31.18 -17.30
CA SER A 30 -8.72 31.03 -18.64
C SER A 30 -9.62 31.61 -19.73
N PHE A 31 -9.13 31.71 -20.96
CA PHE A 31 -10.03 31.99 -22.08
C PHE A 31 -10.92 30.77 -22.37
N PRO A 32 -12.17 30.94 -22.82
CA PRO A 32 -13.01 29.82 -23.24
C PRO A 32 -12.33 28.95 -24.30
N SER A 33 -12.53 27.63 -24.23
CA SER A 33 -11.91 26.66 -25.15
C SER A 33 -10.37 26.69 -25.19
N SER A 34 -9.72 27.16 -24.12
CA SER A 34 -8.25 27.11 -24.01
C SER A 34 -7.77 25.69 -23.84
N LEU A 35 -6.73 25.31 -24.60
CA LEU A 35 -5.98 24.09 -24.36
C LEU A 35 -5.05 24.30 -23.16
N LEU A 36 -5.14 23.43 -22.17
CA LEU A 36 -4.38 23.53 -20.92
C LEU A 36 -3.75 22.19 -20.57
N THR A 37 -2.52 22.21 -20.06
CA THR A 37 -1.91 21.05 -19.39
C THR A 37 -1.86 21.32 -17.89
N ILE A 38 -2.46 20.42 -17.11
CA ILE A 38 -2.29 20.40 -15.66
C ILE A 38 -1.20 19.40 -15.34
N TYR A 39 -0.16 19.85 -14.66
CA TYR A 39 1.08 19.13 -14.41
C TYR A 39 1.29 18.97 -12.90
N ALA A 40 1.67 17.78 -12.47
CA ALA A 40 2.06 17.49 -11.09
C ALA A 40 3.52 17.07 -11.04
N HIS A 41 4.27 17.60 -10.08
CA HIS A 41 5.66 17.23 -9.82
C HIS A 41 5.90 16.97 -8.34
N HIS A 42 6.66 15.92 -8.05
CA HIS A 42 7.10 15.56 -6.72
C HIS A 42 8.55 15.10 -6.74
N GLN A 43 9.40 15.66 -5.87
CA GLN A 43 10.72 15.12 -5.61
C GLN A 43 10.65 14.21 -4.38
N CYS A 44 10.92 12.91 -4.56
CA CYS A 44 10.84 11.95 -3.47
C CYS A 44 12.06 12.02 -2.54
N GLU A 45 11.96 11.39 -1.37
CA GLU A 45 13.00 11.39 -0.33
C GLU A 45 14.32 10.71 -0.78
N ASP A 46 14.29 9.96 -1.88
CA ASP A 46 15.45 9.37 -2.53
C ASP A 46 16.13 10.31 -3.55
N GLY A 47 15.65 11.56 -3.66
CA GLY A 47 16.17 12.59 -4.56
C GLY A 47 15.69 12.48 -6.01
N ASN A 48 14.85 11.49 -6.34
CA ASN A 48 14.33 11.30 -7.70
C ASN A 48 13.07 12.13 -7.92
N SER A 49 12.97 12.76 -9.08
CA SER A 49 11.77 13.52 -9.49
C SER A 49 10.77 12.63 -10.20
N TRP A 50 9.50 12.85 -9.87
CA TRP A 50 8.34 12.19 -10.45
C TRP A 50 7.38 13.23 -10.99
N HIS A 51 6.72 12.90 -12.09
CA HIS A 51 5.75 13.78 -12.71
C HIS A 51 4.54 13.05 -13.28
N ALA A 52 3.44 13.78 -13.39
CA ALA A 52 2.22 13.38 -14.08
C ALA A 52 1.66 14.60 -14.78
N PHE A 53 0.91 14.39 -15.86
CA PHE A 53 0.24 15.50 -16.53
C PHE A 53 -0.98 15.02 -17.27
N ALA A 54 -1.95 15.92 -17.43
CA ALA A 54 -3.17 15.67 -18.16
C ALA A 54 -3.59 16.88 -18.98
N HIS A 55 -4.18 16.61 -20.14
CA HIS A 55 -4.61 17.59 -21.12
C HIS A 55 -6.09 17.87 -20.99
N TYR A 56 -6.45 19.14 -20.84
CA TYR A 56 -7.82 19.61 -20.72
C TYR A 56 -8.11 20.72 -21.73
N THR A 57 -9.40 20.94 -21.97
CA THR A 57 -9.90 22.13 -22.65
C THR A 57 -10.84 22.83 -21.69
N SER A 58 -10.63 24.12 -21.45
CA SER A 58 -11.53 24.87 -20.56
C SER A 58 -12.92 25.03 -21.18
N ASP A 59 -13.94 25.05 -20.33
CA ASP A 59 -15.33 25.23 -20.74
C ASP A 59 -15.63 26.66 -21.27
N ALA A 60 -16.91 26.93 -21.53
CA ALA A 60 -17.37 28.24 -22.00
C ALA A 60 -17.15 29.38 -20.98
N ALA A 61 -16.97 29.07 -19.70
CA ALA A 61 -16.65 30.01 -18.64
C ALA A 61 -15.12 30.17 -18.41
N GLY A 62 -14.30 29.41 -19.14
CA GLY A 62 -12.84 29.41 -18.94
C GLY A 62 -12.43 28.66 -17.67
N ALA A 63 -13.14 27.58 -17.34
CA ALA A 63 -12.87 26.73 -16.19
C ALA A 63 -12.52 25.28 -16.59
N VAL A 64 -11.75 24.61 -15.73
CA VAL A 64 -11.52 23.15 -15.75
C VAL A 64 -11.66 22.62 -14.33
N ASN A 65 -12.49 21.59 -14.13
CA ASN A 65 -12.58 20.81 -12.91
C ASN A 65 -12.00 19.41 -13.15
N VAL A 66 -10.81 19.12 -12.62
CA VAL A 66 -10.13 17.83 -12.83
C VAL A 66 -10.92 16.62 -12.33
N SER A 67 -11.83 16.82 -11.37
CA SER A 67 -12.65 15.74 -10.83
C SER A 67 -13.84 15.36 -11.71
N GLU A 68 -14.23 16.23 -12.64
CA GLU A 68 -15.45 16.10 -13.44
C GLU A 68 -15.15 16.09 -14.95
N ASP A 69 -14.11 16.81 -15.37
CA ASP A 69 -13.73 16.94 -16.77
C ASP A 69 -12.84 15.79 -17.23
N CYS A 70 -13.03 15.41 -18.49
CA CYS A 70 -12.29 14.32 -19.10
C CYS A 70 -10.89 14.79 -19.56
N SER A 71 -9.83 14.17 -19.04
CA SER A 71 -8.49 14.33 -19.61
C SER A 71 -8.43 13.69 -21.00
N MET A 72 -7.94 14.44 -21.99
CA MET A 72 -7.79 13.99 -23.37
C MET A 72 -6.48 13.25 -23.64
N GLY A 73 -5.53 13.29 -22.71
CA GLY A 73 -4.18 12.76 -22.94
C GLY A 73 -3.21 13.12 -21.82
N GLY A 74 -2.02 12.52 -21.90
CA GLY A 74 -0.95 12.70 -20.92
C GLY A 74 -0.58 11.39 -20.23
N THR A 75 -0.31 11.44 -18.92
CA THR A 75 -0.04 10.24 -18.13
C THR A 75 -1.31 9.45 -17.80
N TYR A 76 -2.48 10.05 -18.02
CA TYR A 76 -3.80 9.39 -17.96
C TYR A 76 -4.82 10.14 -18.84
N SER A 77 -5.94 9.47 -19.12
CA SER A 77 -7.10 10.01 -19.85
C SER A 77 -8.39 9.62 -19.13
N GLY A 78 -9.50 10.29 -19.45
CA GLY A 78 -10.78 10.07 -18.78
C GLY A 78 -10.99 10.97 -17.55
N VAL A 79 -12.10 10.75 -16.85
CA VAL A 79 -12.46 11.47 -15.62
C VAL A 79 -11.81 10.76 -14.43
N GLU A 80 -10.65 11.26 -14.01
CA GLU A 80 -9.82 10.64 -12.97
C GLU A 80 -9.34 11.71 -11.98
N ALA A 81 -10.15 11.97 -10.95
CA ALA A 81 -9.92 13.05 -9.98
C ALA A 81 -8.52 13.03 -9.36
N MET A 82 -7.98 11.84 -9.09
CA MET A 82 -6.65 11.64 -8.50
C MET A 82 -5.60 11.18 -9.52
N GLY A 83 -5.89 11.31 -10.82
CA GLY A 83 -5.01 10.90 -11.92
C GLY A 83 -3.61 11.47 -11.81
N LEU A 84 -3.49 12.74 -11.41
CA LEU A 84 -2.19 13.40 -11.24
C LEU A 84 -1.34 12.86 -10.08
N LEU A 85 -1.90 12.07 -9.15
CA LEU A 85 -1.11 11.37 -8.13
C LEU A 85 -0.77 9.95 -8.57
N TRP A 86 -1.79 9.14 -8.88
CA TRP A 86 -1.56 7.71 -9.13
C TRP A 86 -0.82 7.43 -10.44
N SER A 87 -0.86 8.37 -11.40
CA SER A 87 -0.15 8.25 -12.67
C SER A 87 1.25 8.89 -12.66
N LEU A 88 1.75 9.33 -11.50
CA LEU A 88 3.13 9.81 -11.37
C LEU A 88 4.11 8.74 -11.88
N LYS A 89 5.00 9.15 -12.77
CA LYS A 89 6.10 8.33 -13.28
C LYS A 89 7.43 9.07 -13.09
N PRO A 90 8.58 8.37 -13.06
CA PRO A 90 9.87 9.06 -13.02
C PRO A 90 10.01 10.01 -14.21
N VAL A 91 10.58 11.19 -13.99
CA VAL A 91 10.80 12.16 -15.08
C VAL A 91 11.75 11.58 -16.16
N PRO A 92 11.66 12.04 -17.42
CA PRO A 92 12.58 11.62 -18.48
C PRO A 92 14.05 11.71 -18.06
N GLY A 93 14.85 10.71 -18.40
CA GLY A 93 16.26 10.61 -18.00
C GLY A 93 16.51 10.00 -16.61
N SER A 94 15.45 9.67 -15.86
CA SER A 94 15.58 8.94 -14.59
C SER A 94 16.17 7.54 -14.77
N LYS A 95 16.80 7.02 -13.70
CA LYS A 95 17.27 5.63 -13.67
C LYS A 95 16.08 4.66 -13.83
N PRO A 96 16.27 3.53 -14.52
CA PRO A 96 15.22 2.52 -14.63
C PRO A 96 14.92 1.87 -13.28
N GLY A 97 13.72 1.30 -13.14
CA GLY A 97 13.34 0.48 -11.99
C GLY A 97 13.14 1.23 -10.67
N LEU A 98 12.87 2.53 -10.71
CA LEU A 98 12.52 3.30 -9.52
C LEU A 98 11.13 2.92 -9.00
N ARG A 99 11.00 2.83 -7.67
CA ARG A 99 9.72 2.67 -6.96
C ARG A 99 9.64 3.73 -5.88
N MET A 100 8.55 4.49 -5.89
CA MET A 100 8.30 5.46 -4.83
C MET A 100 7.95 4.74 -3.53
N ARG A 101 8.60 5.14 -2.44
CA ARG A 101 8.29 4.69 -1.08
C ARG A 101 8.42 5.87 -0.14
N LYS A 102 7.50 5.97 0.83
CA LYS A 102 7.59 6.94 1.90
C LYS A 102 8.49 6.39 3.01
N LYS A 103 9.54 7.11 3.41
CA LYS A 103 10.42 6.72 4.52
C LYS A 103 10.15 7.59 5.75
N ASN A 104 10.07 8.91 5.58
CA ASN A 104 9.78 9.82 6.68
C ASN A 104 8.28 10.14 6.76
N VAL A 105 7.54 9.34 7.52
CA VAL A 105 6.10 9.52 7.74
C VAL A 105 5.73 10.80 8.51
N GLN A 106 6.70 11.46 9.17
CA GLN A 106 6.47 12.71 9.91
C GLN A 106 6.53 13.96 9.03
N ALA A 107 6.90 13.82 7.76
CA ALA A 107 6.87 14.87 6.76
C ALA A 107 5.82 14.53 5.67
N PRO A 108 5.19 15.52 5.03
CA PRO A 108 4.27 15.27 3.93
C PRO A 108 5.02 14.82 2.66
N MET A 109 4.28 14.24 1.73
CA MET A 109 4.62 14.27 0.31
C MET A 109 4.12 15.61 -0.25
N VAL A 110 5.05 16.47 -0.68
CA VAL A 110 4.71 17.77 -1.29
C VAL A 110 4.64 17.60 -2.80
N VAL A 111 3.49 17.94 -3.38
CA VAL A 111 3.25 17.89 -4.83
C VAL A 111 3.01 19.30 -5.32
N THR A 112 3.83 19.77 -6.25
CA THR A 112 3.61 21.03 -6.96
C THR A 112 2.67 20.75 -8.12
N ILE A 113 1.52 21.41 -8.13
CA ILE A 113 0.55 21.36 -9.23
C ILE A 113 0.64 22.67 -10.00
N SER A 114 0.82 22.60 -11.31
CA SER A 114 0.99 23.75 -12.20
C SER A 114 0.07 23.67 -13.41
N VAL A 115 -0.34 24.81 -13.95
CA VAL A 115 -1.09 24.91 -15.20
C VAL A 115 -0.20 25.51 -16.28
N TYR A 116 -0.14 24.88 -17.44
CA TYR A 116 0.56 25.39 -18.62
C TYR A 116 -0.42 25.65 -19.76
N SER A 117 -0.08 26.58 -20.64
CA SER A 117 -0.80 26.81 -21.90
C SER A 117 -0.51 25.70 -22.91
N SER A 118 -1.50 25.36 -23.71
CA SER A 118 -1.45 24.28 -24.72
C SER A 118 -1.37 22.88 -24.11
N HIS A 119 -1.48 21.85 -24.96
CA HIS A 119 -1.30 20.44 -24.59
C HIS A 119 0.17 20.05 -24.65
N LEU A 120 0.95 20.55 -23.70
CA LEU A 120 2.36 20.19 -23.54
C LEU A 120 2.53 18.74 -23.11
N THR A 121 3.52 18.06 -23.72
CA THR A 121 3.93 16.69 -23.38
C THR A 121 5.36 16.62 -22.84
N GLU A 122 6.17 17.65 -23.09
CA GLU A 122 7.58 17.78 -22.71
C GLU A 122 7.97 19.25 -22.55
N GLY A 123 9.22 19.51 -22.15
CA GLY A 123 9.74 20.88 -22.02
C GLY A 123 9.14 21.70 -20.87
N PHE A 124 8.52 21.05 -19.87
CA PHE A 124 7.87 21.73 -18.73
C PHE A 124 8.83 22.64 -17.93
N GLY A 125 10.12 22.31 -17.91
CA GLY A 125 11.16 23.12 -17.23
C GLY A 125 11.57 24.37 -18.01
N ASP A 126 11.30 24.41 -19.32
CA ASP A 126 11.65 25.52 -20.21
C ASP A 126 10.50 26.54 -20.34
N GLN A 127 9.33 26.20 -19.82
CA GLN A 127 8.13 27.03 -19.89
C GLN A 127 7.76 27.59 -18.53
N VAL A 128 7.22 28.80 -18.52
CA VAL A 128 6.68 29.43 -17.32
C VAL A 128 5.23 28.97 -17.14
N PRO A 129 4.86 28.36 -15.99
CA PRO A 129 3.48 28.00 -15.73
C PRO A 129 2.59 29.24 -15.60
N LEU A 130 1.33 29.13 -16.05
CA LEU A 130 0.31 30.16 -15.90
C LEU A 130 -0.09 30.36 -14.42
N ALA A 131 -0.08 29.28 -13.66
CA ALA A 131 -0.33 29.27 -12.21
C ALA A 131 0.30 28.02 -11.59
N GLY A 132 0.61 28.06 -10.30
CA GLY A 132 1.14 26.91 -9.56
C GLY A 132 0.79 26.98 -8.07
N VAL A 133 0.56 25.82 -7.46
CA VAL A 133 0.28 25.67 -6.02
C VAL A 133 0.96 24.42 -5.48
N GLU A 134 1.30 24.43 -4.19
CA GLU A 134 1.80 23.25 -3.49
C GLU A 134 0.68 22.57 -2.69
N VAL A 135 0.69 21.25 -2.70
CA VAL A 135 -0.28 20.41 -2.01
C VAL A 135 0.48 19.43 -1.11
N GLU A 136 0.13 19.37 0.17
CA GLU A 136 0.75 18.48 1.13
C GLU A 136 -0.11 17.24 1.35
N ARG A 137 0.44 16.04 1.12
CA ARG A 137 -0.19 14.74 1.39
C ARG A 137 0.50 14.05 2.57
N TRP A 138 -0.20 13.94 3.69
CA TRP A 138 0.33 13.44 4.96
C TRP A 138 0.07 11.94 5.13
N TYR A 139 1.03 11.21 5.70
CA TYR A 139 0.85 9.81 6.09
C TYR A 139 0.46 9.64 7.56
N MET A 140 0.45 10.75 8.31
CA MET A 140 0.26 10.76 9.75
C MET A 140 -0.62 11.97 10.09
N ALA A 141 -1.84 11.71 10.56
CA ALA A 141 -2.79 12.75 10.94
C ALA A 141 -2.30 13.56 12.15
N PRO A 142 -2.78 14.81 12.33
CA PRO A 142 -2.50 15.59 13.52
C PRO A 142 -2.80 14.83 14.82
N GLY A 143 -1.83 14.82 15.74
CA GLY A 143 -1.95 14.18 17.05
C GLY A 143 -1.67 12.67 17.07
N VAL A 144 -1.48 12.01 15.92
CA VAL A 144 -0.95 10.65 15.89
C VAL A 144 0.49 10.66 16.41
N ARG A 145 0.80 9.74 17.33
CA ARG A 145 2.13 9.63 17.95
C ARG A 145 2.90 8.48 17.34
N ARG A 146 4.11 8.76 16.87
CA ARG A 146 5.11 7.77 16.42
C ARG A 146 6.02 7.40 17.59
N ILE A 147 6.07 6.13 17.96
CA ILE A 147 6.83 5.62 19.11
C ILE A 147 7.72 4.47 18.62
N PRO A 148 9.03 4.70 18.45
CA PRO A 148 9.98 3.61 18.19
C PRO A 148 9.97 2.59 19.32
N VAL A 149 10.03 1.31 18.97
CA VAL A 149 10.01 0.19 19.91
C VAL A 149 11.26 -0.64 19.69
N THR A 150 12.12 -0.66 20.70
CA THR A 150 13.38 -1.42 20.74
C THR A 150 13.47 -2.36 21.93
N GLU A 151 12.38 -2.51 22.69
CA GLU A 151 12.28 -3.39 23.86
C GLU A 151 12.38 -4.86 23.42
N ASP A 152 13.05 -5.68 24.25
CA ASP A 152 13.19 -7.13 24.05
C ASP A 152 13.75 -7.55 22.68
N GLY A 153 14.52 -6.68 22.01
CA GLY A 153 15.12 -6.96 20.70
C GLY A 153 14.18 -6.73 19.51
N LEU A 154 12.96 -6.23 19.75
CA LEU A 154 12.05 -5.82 18.70
C LEU A 154 12.66 -4.67 17.88
N THR A 155 12.35 -4.64 16.58
CA THR A 155 12.64 -3.50 15.70
C THR A 155 11.32 -3.10 15.08
N ALA A 156 10.62 -2.20 15.77
CA ALA A 156 9.26 -1.82 15.43
C ALA A 156 9.02 -0.34 15.66
N THR A 157 7.92 0.17 15.10
CA THR A 157 7.39 1.49 15.44
C THR A 157 5.89 1.36 15.67
N LEU A 158 5.47 1.75 16.87
CA LEU A 158 4.06 1.85 17.25
C LEU A 158 3.53 3.25 16.92
N PHE A 159 2.44 3.29 16.18
CA PHE A 159 1.66 4.49 15.91
C PHE A 159 0.39 4.47 16.76
N LEU A 160 0.20 5.49 17.58
CA LEU A 160 -0.99 5.65 18.41
C LEU A 160 -1.88 6.77 17.85
N PRO A 161 -3.18 6.51 17.63
CA PRO A 161 -4.14 7.55 17.29
C PRO A 161 -4.17 8.66 18.33
N SER A 162 -4.68 9.82 17.90
CA SER A 162 -5.00 10.92 18.82
C SER A 162 -6.18 10.54 19.73
N GLY A 163 -6.25 11.16 20.90
CA GLY A 163 -7.33 10.96 21.86
C GLY A 163 -7.02 9.99 23.02
N PRO A 164 -8.02 9.71 23.87
CA PRO A 164 -7.79 9.03 25.14
C PRO A 164 -7.47 7.53 24.99
N GLY A 165 -7.93 6.87 23.93
CA GLY A 165 -7.89 5.42 23.80
C GLY A 165 -8.73 4.72 24.90
N PRO A 166 -8.50 3.41 25.13
CA PRO A 166 -7.63 2.53 24.35
C PRO A 166 -8.19 2.27 22.94
N PHE A 167 -7.31 1.99 22.00
CA PHE A 167 -7.64 1.73 20.59
C PHE A 167 -7.47 0.23 20.29
N PRO A 168 -8.21 -0.35 19.33
CA PRO A 168 -7.85 -1.68 18.84
C PRO A 168 -6.43 -1.67 18.25
N GLY A 169 -5.75 -2.80 18.39
CA GLY A 169 -4.37 -2.97 17.92
C GLY A 169 -4.31 -3.59 16.52
N LEU A 170 -3.25 -3.26 15.79
CA LEU A 170 -2.87 -3.95 14.56
C LEU A 170 -1.36 -4.15 14.51
N LEU A 171 -0.93 -5.36 14.18
CA LEU A 171 0.46 -5.66 13.84
C LEU A 171 0.62 -5.69 12.32
N ASP A 172 1.47 -4.81 11.78
CA ASP A 172 1.66 -4.56 10.35
C ASP A 172 2.96 -5.19 9.85
N LEU A 173 2.84 -6.17 8.94
CA LEU A 173 3.95 -6.93 8.36
C LEU A 173 4.11 -6.66 6.86
N TRP A 174 5.29 -6.22 6.46
CA TRP A 174 5.63 -6.02 5.04
C TRP A 174 6.25 -7.28 4.42
N GLY A 175 6.54 -7.22 3.12
CA GLY A 175 7.05 -8.34 2.34
C GLY A 175 8.57 -8.56 2.43
N GLY A 176 9.11 -9.34 1.49
CA GLY A 176 10.50 -9.79 1.46
C GLY A 176 11.59 -8.71 1.28
N GLY A 177 11.23 -7.44 1.15
CA GLY A 177 12.21 -6.34 0.99
C GLY A 177 12.93 -5.97 2.29
N GLY A 178 12.45 -6.47 3.43
CA GLY A 178 12.93 -6.10 4.76
C GLY A 178 12.74 -4.62 5.07
N GLN A 179 13.52 -4.15 6.03
CA GLN A 179 13.50 -2.81 6.60
C GLN A 179 12.19 -2.50 7.32
N LEU A 180 12.26 -1.52 8.24
CA LEU A 180 11.08 -1.01 8.90
C LEU A 180 10.31 -0.08 7.97
N VAL A 181 9.15 -0.54 7.50
CA VAL A 181 8.26 0.22 6.60
C VAL A 181 7.04 0.71 7.36
N GLU A 182 6.90 2.03 7.48
CA GLU A 182 6.01 2.62 8.48
C GLU A 182 4.73 3.25 7.92
N TYR A 183 4.70 3.58 6.63
CA TYR A 183 3.68 4.48 6.08
C TYR A 183 2.26 3.92 6.10
N ARG A 184 2.09 2.60 5.99
CA ARG A 184 0.77 1.97 6.14
C ARG A 184 0.31 1.97 7.60
N ALA A 185 1.19 1.66 8.55
CA ALA A 185 0.87 1.70 9.98
C ALA A 185 0.55 3.13 10.45
N ALA A 186 1.31 4.13 10.00
CA ALA A 186 1.05 5.55 10.29
C ALA A 186 -0.34 5.99 9.79
N LEU A 187 -0.71 5.55 8.58
CA LEU A 187 -2.00 5.86 7.99
C LEU A 187 -3.15 5.14 8.72
N LEU A 188 -2.99 3.87 9.08
CA LEU A 188 -3.97 3.13 9.88
C LEU A 188 -4.22 3.78 11.26
N ALA A 189 -3.18 4.32 11.90
CA ALA A 189 -3.33 5.08 13.14
C ALA A 189 -4.06 6.40 12.96
N SER A 190 -3.95 7.01 11.78
CA SER A 190 -4.76 8.17 11.38
C SER A 190 -6.25 7.82 11.26
N HIS A 191 -6.57 6.54 11.02
CA HIS A 191 -7.91 5.97 11.00
C HIS A 191 -8.34 5.33 12.33
N GLY A 192 -7.65 5.65 13.43
CA GLY A 192 -8.06 5.26 14.78
C GLY A 192 -7.56 3.91 15.26
N ILE A 193 -6.66 3.23 14.54
CA ILE A 193 -6.14 1.91 14.94
C ILE A 193 -4.72 2.03 15.48
N ALA A 194 -4.44 1.56 16.71
CA ALA A 194 -3.07 1.51 17.21
C ALA A 194 -2.26 0.48 16.41
N SER A 195 -1.43 0.96 15.48
CA SER A 195 -0.78 0.11 14.48
C SER A 195 0.72 0.06 14.71
N MET A 196 1.28 -1.15 14.77
CA MET A 196 2.71 -1.36 14.96
C MET A 196 3.33 -1.98 13.71
N ALA A 197 4.19 -1.22 13.03
CA ALA A 197 5.03 -1.75 11.95
C ALA A 197 6.16 -2.57 12.56
N LEU A 198 6.40 -3.78 12.05
CA LEU A 198 7.44 -4.68 12.53
C LEU A 198 8.41 -5.03 11.40
N ASP A 199 9.71 -4.80 11.63
CA ASP A 199 10.78 -5.38 10.81
C ASP A 199 11.13 -6.74 11.40
N TYR A 200 11.10 -7.78 10.57
CA TYR A 200 11.41 -9.15 10.97
C TYR A 200 12.46 -9.80 10.04
N LEU A 201 12.95 -9.10 9.02
CA LEU A 201 13.97 -9.60 8.09
C LEU A 201 15.30 -8.90 8.26
N THR A 202 15.27 -7.63 8.64
CA THR A 202 16.47 -6.81 8.91
C THR A 202 16.40 -6.16 10.28
N CYS A 203 15.65 -6.77 11.20
CA CYS A 203 15.63 -6.34 12.59
C CYS A 203 17.03 -6.38 13.18
N LYS A 204 17.23 -5.62 14.26
CA LYS A 204 18.52 -5.54 14.98
C LYS A 204 19.07 -6.93 15.30
N TYR A 205 18.24 -7.84 15.81
CA TYR A 205 18.62 -9.21 16.11
C TYR A 205 19.21 -9.94 14.88
N THR A 206 18.55 -9.89 13.73
CA THR A 206 19.03 -10.55 12.50
C THR A 206 20.30 -9.90 11.96
N MET A 207 20.40 -8.57 12.02
CA MET A 207 21.62 -7.87 11.58
C MET A 207 22.83 -8.19 12.47
N GLU A 208 22.64 -8.33 13.78
CA GLU A 208 23.73 -8.58 14.73
C GLU A 208 24.13 -10.06 14.80
N THR A 209 23.16 -10.98 14.70
CA THR A 209 23.40 -12.41 14.88
C THR A 209 23.53 -13.19 13.58
N GLY A 210 23.08 -12.64 12.45
CA GLY A 210 22.93 -13.35 11.18
C GLY A 210 21.83 -14.41 11.17
N LYS A 211 21.06 -14.54 12.26
CA LYS A 211 19.96 -15.51 12.37
C LYS A 211 18.64 -14.87 12.02
N ILE A 212 17.79 -15.63 11.33
CA ILE A 212 16.42 -15.25 11.04
C ILE A 212 15.58 -15.39 12.33
N VAL A 213 14.59 -14.52 12.50
CA VAL A 213 13.69 -14.58 13.66
C VAL A 213 12.72 -15.76 13.56
N GLU A 214 12.36 -16.29 14.73
CA GLU A 214 11.43 -17.41 14.86
C GLU A 214 10.05 -16.94 15.34
N GLN A 215 9.13 -17.89 15.49
CA GLN A 215 7.76 -17.67 15.98
C GLN A 215 7.70 -16.75 17.22
N ASP A 216 8.59 -16.98 18.19
CA ASP A 216 8.65 -16.23 19.45
C ASP A 216 8.79 -14.71 19.26
N TYR A 217 9.45 -14.27 18.18
CA TYR A 217 9.63 -12.84 17.86
C TYR A 217 8.29 -12.16 17.55
N PHE A 218 7.44 -12.85 16.78
CA PHE A 218 6.11 -12.35 16.42
C PHE A 218 5.15 -12.41 17.61
N GLU A 219 5.25 -13.46 18.44
CA GLU A 219 4.48 -13.56 19.68
C GLU A 219 4.88 -12.50 20.71
N MET A 220 6.17 -12.15 20.76
CA MET A 220 6.69 -11.06 21.58
C MET A 220 6.16 -9.71 21.11
N ALA A 221 6.20 -9.43 19.79
CA ALA A 221 5.60 -8.23 19.21
C ALA A 221 4.09 -8.13 19.51
N TYR A 222 3.37 -9.25 19.36
CA TYR A 222 1.95 -9.32 19.71
C TYR A 222 1.70 -9.04 21.20
N LYS A 223 2.49 -9.64 22.10
CA LYS A 223 2.38 -9.42 23.56
C LYS A 223 2.72 -7.98 23.95
N PHE A 224 3.72 -7.38 23.32
CA PHE A 224 4.06 -5.96 23.51
C PHE A 224 2.84 -5.09 23.20
N LEU A 225 2.24 -5.29 22.02
CA LEU A 225 1.05 -4.55 21.60
C LEU A 225 -0.14 -4.82 22.54
N GLN A 226 -0.34 -6.07 22.95
CA GLN A 226 -1.41 -6.48 23.85
C GLN A 226 -1.31 -5.86 25.25
N LYS A 227 -0.10 -5.69 25.78
CA LYS A 227 0.13 -5.12 27.12
C LYS A 227 0.13 -3.60 27.13
N HIS A 228 0.21 -2.95 25.96
CA HIS A 228 0.32 -1.51 25.89
C HIS A 228 -0.98 -0.83 26.43
N PRO A 229 -0.90 0.13 27.38
CA PRO A 229 -2.06 0.66 28.10
C PRO A 229 -3.07 1.43 27.23
N LYS A 230 -2.63 1.89 26.04
CA LYS A 230 -3.50 2.53 25.04
C LYS A 230 -4.07 1.55 24.01
N VAL A 231 -3.87 0.26 24.17
CA VAL A 231 -4.34 -0.77 23.24
C VAL A 231 -5.37 -1.66 23.92
N LEU A 232 -6.47 -1.94 23.23
CA LEU A 232 -7.44 -2.97 23.59
C LEU A 232 -6.81 -4.33 23.31
N GLY A 233 -6.10 -4.90 24.28
CA GLY A 233 -5.34 -6.15 24.12
C GLY A 233 -6.15 -7.39 23.72
N SER A 234 -7.49 -7.34 23.82
CA SER A 234 -8.41 -8.37 23.33
C SER A 234 -8.89 -8.16 21.89
N ARG A 235 -8.48 -7.05 21.25
CA ARG A 235 -8.91 -6.59 19.92
C ARG A 235 -7.69 -6.28 19.07
N ILE A 236 -6.94 -7.31 18.70
CA ILE A 236 -5.74 -7.16 17.87
C ILE A 236 -5.95 -7.86 16.53
N ALA A 237 -5.67 -7.15 15.43
CA ALA A 237 -5.58 -7.71 14.09
C ALA A 237 -4.11 -7.87 13.65
N MET A 238 -3.91 -8.63 12.58
CA MET A 238 -2.69 -8.54 11.80
C MET A 238 -3.02 -8.15 10.35
N LEU A 239 -2.10 -7.42 9.73
CA LEU A 239 -2.17 -7.09 8.31
C LEU A 239 -0.82 -7.34 7.66
N GLY A 240 -0.83 -8.05 6.53
CA GLY A 240 0.37 -8.50 5.84
C GLY A 240 0.32 -8.22 4.35
N LEU A 241 1.49 -7.93 3.77
CA LEU A 241 1.70 -7.92 2.32
C LEU A 241 2.76 -8.96 1.96
N SER A 242 2.53 -9.72 0.88
CA SER A 242 3.52 -10.66 0.34
C SER A 242 3.98 -11.63 1.44
N LEU A 243 5.29 -11.75 1.70
CA LEU A 243 5.87 -12.57 2.77
C LEU A 243 5.20 -12.41 4.14
N GLY A 244 4.78 -11.20 4.50
CA GLY A 244 4.08 -10.96 5.76
C GLY A 244 2.77 -11.75 5.89
N THR A 245 2.10 -12.06 4.77
CA THR A 245 0.88 -12.87 4.76
C THR A 245 1.14 -14.32 5.15
N SER A 246 2.22 -14.93 4.67
CA SER A 246 2.57 -16.31 4.98
C SER A 246 2.84 -16.46 6.48
N VAL A 247 3.53 -15.48 7.08
CA VAL A 247 3.70 -15.39 8.53
C VAL A 247 2.34 -15.29 9.23
N ILE A 248 1.47 -14.36 8.83
CA ILE A 248 0.15 -14.17 9.46
C ILE A 248 -0.68 -15.44 9.42
N LEU A 249 -0.78 -16.10 8.27
CA LEU A 249 -1.58 -17.30 8.11
C LEU A 249 -1.07 -18.41 9.05
N LYS A 250 0.24 -18.61 9.12
CA LYS A 250 0.84 -19.60 10.02
C LYS A 250 0.60 -19.25 11.49
N MET A 251 0.82 -17.99 11.89
CA MET A 251 0.58 -17.54 13.25
C MET A 251 -0.89 -17.65 13.66
N ALA A 252 -1.80 -17.24 12.78
CA ALA A 252 -3.25 -17.25 13.04
C ALA A 252 -3.83 -18.66 13.21
N VAL A 253 -3.23 -19.67 12.59
CA VAL A 253 -3.67 -21.07 12.71
C VAL A 253 -2.95 -21.81 13.84
N HIS A 254 -1.64 -21.59 14.03
CA HIS A 254 -0.81 -22.47 14.84
C HIS A 254 -0.34 -21.88 16.18
N SER A 255 -0.25 -20.56 16.31
CA SER A 255 0.17 -19.95 17.57
C SER A 255 -0.87 -20.16 18.66
N GLN A 256 -0.44 -20.65 19.82
CA GLN A 256 -1.29 -20.79 21.01
C GLN A 256 -1.41 -19.47 21.80
N ILE A 257 -0.57 -18.48 21.44
CA ILE A 257 -0.47 -17.20 22.12
C ILE A 257 -1.29 -16.12 21.40
N MET A 258 -1.17 -16.07 20.07
CA MET A 258 -1.81 -15.03 19.28
C MET A 258 -3.29 -15.31 19.06
N LYS A 259 -4.15 -14.53 19.72
CA LYS A 259 -5.61 -14.60 19.58
C LYS A 259 -6.10 -13.43 18.75
N LEU A 260 -5.98 -13.56 17.43
CA LEU A 260 -6.34 -12.51 16.50
C LEU A 260 -7.85 -12.31 16.43
N ARG A 261 -8.26 -11.04 16.37
CA ARG A 261 -9.65 -10.68 16.13
C ARG A 261 -10.02 -10.76 14.65
N CYS A 262 -9.06 -10.50 13.77
CA CYS A 262 -9.13 -10.73 12.32
C CYS A 262 -7.74 -10.64 11.69
N ALA A 263 -7.61 -11.16 10.47
CA ALA A 263 -6.38 -11.07 9.67
C ALA A 263 -6.68 -10.49 8.28
N VAL A 264 -5.76 -9.71 7.74
CA VAL A 264 -5.82 -9.17 6.37
C VAL A 264 -4.54 -9.57 5.63
N CYS A 265 -4.68 -10.26 4.51
CA CYS A 265 -3.58 -10.73 3.68
C CYS A 265 -3.68 -10.12 2.28
N VAL A 266 -2.67 -9.32 1.91
CA VAL A 266 -2.56 -8.62 0.63
C VAL A 266 -1.51 -9.33 -0.22
N SER A 267 -1.87 -9.75 -1.43
CA SER A 267 -0.97 -10.40 -2.41
C SER A 267 -0.18 -11.56 -1.80
N GLY A 268 -0.89 -12.43 -1.08
CA GLY A 268 -0.32 -13.43 -0.20
C GLY A 268 -0.45 -14.87 -0.68
N SER A 269 0.30 -15.78 -0.05
CA SER A 269 0.19 -17.22 -0.26
C SER A 269 0.24 -17.98 1.06
N HIS A 270 -0.57 -19.04 1.11
CA HIS A 270 -0.58 -20.02 2.20
C HIS A 270 0.44 -21.14 1.99
N VAL A 271 1.09 -21.21 0.82
CA VAL A 271 2.10 -22.22 0.47
C VAL A 271 3.39 -21.93 1.24
N GLN A 272 3.73 -22.84 2.14
CA GLN A 272 4.93 -22.80 2.98
C GLN A 272 5.09 -24.13 3.72
N PRO A 273 6.33 -24.57 4.03
CA PRO A 273 6.56 -25.75 4.86
C PRO A 273 5.89 -25.61 6.24
N MET A 274 5.24 -26.68 6.68
CA MET A 274 4.63 -26.76 8.01
C MET A 274 5.64 -27.11 9.10
N ASP A 275 6.71 -27.83 8.74
CA ASP A 275 7.86 -28.08 9.61
C ASP A 275 8.86 -26.92 9.47
N GLY A 276 9.08 -26.17 10.56
CA GLY A 276 9.91 -24.96 10.59
C GLY A 276 9.10 -23.65 10.60
N PHE A 277 9.75 -22.52 10.33
CA PHE A 277 9.13 -21.20 10.30
C PHE A 277 9.71 -20.34 9.18
N LEU A 278 10.23 -19.14 9.49
CA LEU A 278 10.61 -18.16 8.48
C LEU A 278 11.86 -18.60 7.70
N LYS A 279 12.81 -19.25 8.35
CA LYS A 279 14.01 -19.77 7.67
C LYS A 279 13.64 -20.87 6.67
N GLU A 280 12.88 -21.87 7.10
CA GLU A 280 12.48 -22.99 6.25
C GLU A 280 11.57 -22.54 5.11
N MET A 281 10.74 -21.52 5.35
CA MET A 281 9.96 -20.85 4.31
C MET A 281 10.86 -20.23 3.23
N LEU A 282 11.90 -19.49 3.64
CA LEU A 282 12.85 -18.89 2.70
C LEU A 282 13.68 -19.97 1.98
N ASP A 283 14.09 -21.02 2.68
CA ASP A 283 14.81 -22.16 2.09
C ASP A 283 13.93 -22.90 1.07
N TYR A 284 12.63 -23.00 1.30
CA TYR A 284 11.68 -23.57 0.35
C TYR A 284 11.62 -22.75 -0.94
N PHE A 285 11.57 -21.41 -0.85
CA PHE A 285 11.60 -20.54 -2.02
C PHE A 285 12.94 -20.65 -2.77
N SER A 286 14.06 -20.69 -2.03
CA SER A 286 15.40 -20.85 -2.63
C SER A 286 15.56 -22.20 -3.31
N LYS A 287 14.98 -23.28 -2.78
CA LYS A 287 14.98 -24.60 -3.46
C LYS A 287 14.18 -24.58 -4.76
N ASN A 288 13.11 -23.79 -4.81
CA ASN A 288 12.28 -23.64 -6.00
C ASN A 288 12.80 -22.57 -6.98
N CYS A 289 13.97 -21.98 -6.75
CA CYS A 289 14.49 -20.89 -7.59
C CYS A 289 14.65 -21.29 -9.07
N GLY A 290 14.80 -22.58 -9.37
CA GLY A 290 14.82 -23.11 -10.74
C GLY A 290 13.54 -22.87 -11.54
N ASN A 291 12.41 -22.58 -10.88
CA ASN A 291 11.15 -22.22 -11.52
C ASN A 291 11.07 -20.72 -11.88
N THR A 292 12.07 -19.92 -11.52
CA THR A 292 12.09 -18.49 -11.83
C THR A 292 12.00 -18.28 -13.34
N ARG A 293 11.07 -17.43 -13.77
CA ARG A 293 10.93 -17.04 -15.17
C ARG A 293 11.46 -15.64 -15.41
N PHE A 294 11.82 -15.39 -16.66
CA PHE A 294 12.30 -14.11 -17.13
C PHE A 294 11.45 -13.63 -18.30
N THR A 295 11.12 -12.35 -18.32
CA THR A 295 10.51 -11.71 -19.49
C THR A 295 11.55 -11.50 -20.60
N LYS A 296 11.10 -11.04 -21.77
CA LYS A 296 12.01 -10.67 -22.87
C LYS A 296 12.97 -9.54 -22.48
N ASP A 297 12.59 -8.73 -21.49
CA ASP A 297 13.35 -7.58 -20.98
C ASP A 297 14.21 -7.94 -19.75
N ASN A 298 14.44 -9.25 -19.50
CA ASN A 298 15.17 -9.79 -18.34
C ASN A 298 14.58 -9.40 -16.98
N GLU A 299 13.26 -9.21 -16.91
CA GLU A 299 12.56 -8.97 -15.65
C GLU A 299 12.19 -10.31 -15.02
N VAL A 300 12.42 -10.40 -13.71
CA VAL A 300 12.20 -11.61 -12.93
C VAL A 300 10.72 -11.77 -12.61
N VAL A 301 10.22 -12.98 -12.80
CA VAL A 301 8.86 -13.44 -12.48
C VAL A 301 8.96 -14.58 -11.47
N TRP A 302 8.46 -14.35 -10.25
CA TRP A 302 8.60 -15.26 -9.12
C TRP A 302 7.33 -16.05 -8.78
N ARG A 303 6.21 -15.82 -9.47
CA ARG A 303 4.95 -16.52 -9.15
C ARG A 303 5.07 -18.04 -9.23
N ASP A 304 5.97 -18.53 -10.09
CA ASP A 304 6.22 -19.95 -10.31
C ASP A 304 7.10 -20.61 -9.23
N LEU A 305 7.64 -19.84 -8.28
CA LEU A 305 8.28 -20.39 -7.08
C LEU A 305 7.28 -21.17 -6.19
N LEU A 306 5.99 -20.83 -6.30
CA LEU A 306 4.91 -21.38 -5.48
C LEU A 306 3.87 -22.16 -6.31
N LEU A 307 4.04 -22.21 -7.63
CA LEU A 307 3.19 -22.98 -8.53
C LEU A 307 3.85 -24.30 -8.96
N PRO A 308 3.04 -25.35 -9.20
CA PRO A 308 1.61 -25.42 -8.90
C PRO A 308 1.35 -25.42 -7.37
N ILE A 309 0.15 -25.01 -6.95
CA ILE A 309 -0.23 -25.07 -5.52
C ILE A 309 -0.09 -26.52 -5.04
N PRO A 310 0.72 -26.80 -3.99
CA PRO A 310 0.96 -28.17 -3.56
C PRO A 310 -0.32 -28.90 -3.13
N ILE A 311 -0.43 -30.16 -3.52
CA ILE A 311 -1.45 -31.07 -2.97
C ILE A 311 -1.05 -31.53 -1.57
N ASP A 312 0.25 -31.67 -1.32
CA ASP A 312 0.82 -32.03 -0.02
C ASP A 312 0.48 -30.97 1.04
N LEU A 313 -0.26 -31.39 2.08
CA LEU A 313 -0.67 -30.55 3.19
C LEU A 313 0.51 -30.17 4.11
N SER A 314 1.66 -30.85 4.01
CA SER A 314 2.88 -30.47 4.72
C SER A 314 3.53 -29.19 4.17
N LEU A 315 3.09 -28.73 2.99
CA LEU A 315 3.64 -27.57 2.28
C LEU A 315 2.65 -26.41 2.17
N LYS A 316 1.56 -26.42 2.95
CA LYS A 316 0.61 -25.30 2.98
C LYS A 316 -0.14 -25.20 4.31
N VAL A 317 -0.41 -23.96 4.72
CA VAL A 317 -1.20 -23.69 5.93
C VAL A 317 -2.66 -24.06 5.70
N ASP A 318 -3.21 -24.89 6.58
CA ASP A 318 -4.61 -25.27 6.58
C ASP A 318 -5.48 -24.14 7.16
N VAL A 319 -5.85 -23.20 6.29
CA VAL A 319 -6.71 -22.06 6.67
C VAL A 319 -8.14 -22.47 7.04
N GLY A 320 -8.54 -23.73 6.78
CA GLY A 320 -9.80 -24.29 7.29
C GLY A 320 -9.86 -24.34 8.82
N LYS A 321 -8.72 -24.27 9.51
CA LYS A 321 -8.64 -24.22 10.98
C LYS A 321 -8.78 -22.82 11.56
N LEU A 322 -8.80 -21.76 10.74
CA LEU A 322 -8.92 -20.39 11.23
C LEU A 322 -10.21 -20.18 12.02
N GLN A 323 -10.07 -19.49 13.16
CA GLN A 323 -11.15 -19.15 14.09
C GLN A 323 -11.50 -17.66 14.08
N CYS A 324 -10.88 -16.88 13.19
CA CYS A 324 -11.12 -15.45 13.07
C CYS A 324 -11.43 -15.05 11.62
N PRO A 325 -12.15 -13.94 11.40
CA PRO A 325 -12.36 -13.38 10.06
C PRO A 325 -11.05 -13.14 9.32
N LEU A 326 -11.01 -13.56 8.06
CA LEU A 326 -9.89 -13.41 7.14
C LEU A 326 -10.33 -12.58 5.95
N MET A 327 -9.56 -11.53 5.63
CA MET A 327 -9.68 -10.79 4.38
C MET A 327 -8.50 -11.11 3.47
N LEU A 328 -8.78 -11.57 2.26
CA LEU A 328 -7.80 -11.75 1.19
C LEU A 328 -7.99 -10.63 0.16
N ILE A 329 -6.91 -9.96 -0.20
CA ILE A 329 -6.88 -8.94 -1.25
C ILE A 329 -5.85 -9.40 -2.27
N VAL A 330 -6.27 -9.67 -3.51
CA VAL A 330 -5.39 -10.23 -4.54
C VAL A 330 -5.53 -9.47 -5.86
N GLY A 331 -4.39 -9.26 -6.52
CA GLY A 331 -4.34 -8.86 -7.93
C GLY A 331 -4.27 -10.09 -8.82
N GLU A 332 -5.07 -10.13 -9.88
CA GLU A 332 -5.10 -11.27 -10.82
C GLU A 332 -3.91 -11.26 -11.79
N ASP A 333 -3.22 -10.13 -11.96
CA ASP A 333 -1.96 -10.01 -12.71
C ASP A 333 -0.74 -9.97 -11.77
N ASP A 334 -0.79 -10.64 -10.62
CA ASP A 334 0.36 -10.77 -9.73
C ASP A 334 1.44 -11.65 -10.37
N GLN A 335 2.59 -11.04 -10.70
CA GLN A 335 3.72 -11.72 -11.32
C GLN A 335 4.81 -12.12 -10.30
N ASN A 336 4.64 -11.71 -9.05
CA ASN A 336 5.58 -12.01 -7.99
C ASN A 336 5.17 -13.28 -7.24
N TRP A 337 3.92 -13.39 -6.80
CA TRP A 337 3.39 -14.57 -6.08
C TRP A 337 2.12 -15.08 -6.78
N CYS A 338 1.77 -16.35 -6.59
CA CYS A 338 0.51 -16.93 -7.08
C CYS A 338 -0.68 -16.57 -6.17
N ALA A 339 -0.89 -15.27 -5.95
CA ALA A 339 -1.83 -14.78 -4.95
C ALA A 339 -3.28 -15.18 -5.27
N TYR A 340 -3.70 -15.09 -6.54
CA TYR A 340 -5.04 -15.49 -6.96
C TYR A 340 -5.27 -16.99 -6.81
N GLU A 341 -4.36 -17.83 -7.29
CA GLU A 341 -4.45 -19.29 -7.18
C GLU A 341 -4.43 -19.74 -5.71
N SER A 342 -3.58 -19.10 -4.90
CA SER A 342 -3.54 -19.32 -3.46
C SER A 342 -4.85 -18.94 -2.78
N ALA A 343 -5.48 -17.84 -3.19
CA ALA A 343 -6.78 -17.41 -2.65
C ALA A 343 -7.90 -18.37 -3.04
N MET A 344 -7.89 -18.94 -4.24
CA MET A 344 -8.86 -19.95 -4.65
C MET A 344 -8.71 -21.25 -3.84
N ASP A 345 -7.49 -21.72 -3.61
CA ASP A 345 -7.26 -22.93 -2.81
C ASP A 345 -7.66 -22.70 -1.34
N MET A 346 -7.28 -21.55 -0.76
CA MET A 346 -7.70 -21.13 0.58
C MET A 346 -9.23 -21.05 0.72
N LYS A 347 -9.91 -20.46 -0.28
CA LYS A 347 -11.38 -20.42 -0.32
C LYS A 347 -11.96 -21.83 -0.29
N GLY A 348 -11.45 -22.74 -1.13
CA GLY A 348 -11.90 -24.14 -1.15
C GLY A 348 -11.64 -24.87 0.17
N MET A 349 -10.51 -24.62 0.85
CA MET A 349 -10.24 -25.17 2.18
C MET A 349 -11.29 -24.71 3.20
N MET A 350 -11.59 -23.41 3.23
CA MET A 350 -12.54 -22.82 4.17
C MET A 350 -13.99 -23.28 3.92
N GLU A 351 -14.36 -23.45 2.65
CA GLU A 351 -15.66 -24.04 2.27
C GLU A 351 -15.79 -25.49 2.77
N ARG A 352 -14.77 -26.33 2.57
CA ARG A 352 -14.77 -27.72 3.07
C ARG A 352 -14.81 -27.80 4.60
N ALA A 353 -14.20 -26.85 5.29
CA ALA A 353 -14.22 -26.77 6.75
C ALA A 353 -15.51 -26.16 7.32
N GLY A 354 -16.40 -25.63 6.47
CA GLY A 354 -17.64 -24.98 6.91
C GLY A 354 -17.46 -23.58 7.51
N ASN A 355 -16.26 -22.98 7.39
CA ASN A 355 -15.95 -21.65 7.94
C ASN A 355 -15.87 -20.55 6.86
N SER A 356 -16.47 -20.77 5.68
CA SER A 356 -16.54 -19.80 4.59
C SER A 356 -17.13 -18.43 4.98
N HIS A 357 -17.99 -18.39 6.00
CA HIS A 357 -18.55 -17.16 6.57
C HIS A 357 -17.51 -16.23 7.22
N LEU A 358 -16.29 -16.74 7.50
CA LEU A 358 -15.16 -15.95 7.99
C LEU A 358 -14.37 -15.29 6.86
N LEU A 359 -14.54 -15.72 5.61
CA LEU A 359 -13.73 -15.26 4.48
C LEU A 359 -14.37 -14.05 3.78
N THR A 360 -13.57 -13.01 3.59
CA THR A 360 -13.82 -11.93 2.63
C THR A 360 -12.73 -11.96 1.57
N LEU A 361 -13.08 -12.15 0.30
CA LEU A 361 -12.13 -12.17 -0.80
C LEU A 361 -12.40 -11.01 -1.74
N LEU A 362 -11.38 -10.18 -1.97
CA LEU A 362 -11.34 -9.16 -3.00
C LEU A 362 -10.34 -9.58 -4.07
N SER A 363 -10.82 -9.75 -5.30
CA SER A 363 -10.01 -10.06 -6.48
C SER A 363 -10.10 -8.90 -7.46
N TYR A 364 -8.96 -8.42 -7.93
CA TYR A 364 -8.87 -7.27 -8.82
C TYR A 364 -8.21 -7.67 -10.14
N PRO A 365 -8.99 -7.74 -11.24
CA PRO A 365 -8.46 -7.94 -12.59
C PRO A 365 -7.42 -6.87 -12.92
N ASN A 366 -6.33 -7.27 -13.58
CA ASN A 366 -5.25 -6.38 -14.00
C ASN A 366 -4.57 -5.58 -12.87
N ALA A 367 -4.76 -5.94 -11.60
CA ALA A 367 -3.92 -5.44 -10.50
C ALA A 367 -2.74 -6.39 -10.25
N GLY A 368 -1.62 -5.82 -9.80
CA GLY A 368 -0.37 -6.54 -9.57
C GLY A 368 -0.09 -6.80 -8.10
N HIS A 369 1.15 -7.18 -7.80
CA HIS A 369 1.58 -7.60 -6.45
C HIS A 369 1.56 -6.47 -5.41
N LEU A 370 2.05 -5.28 -5.78
CA LEU A 370 2.33 -4.19 -4.83
C LEU A 370 1.11 -3.30 -4.59
N MET A 371 0.08 -3.83 -3.93
CA MET A 371 -1.08 -3.03 -3.50
C MET A 371 -0.73 -2.17 -2.29
N GLU A 372 -0.31 -0.95 -2.56
CA GLU A 372 0.02 0.09 -1.59
C GLU A 372 -1.24 0.84 -1.11
N PRO A 373 -1.15 1.68 -0.05
CA PRO A 373 -2.20 2.65 0.24
C PRO A 373 -2.54 3.52 -1.00
N PRO A 374 -3.75 4.11 -1.06
CA PRO A 374 -4.25 4.80 -2.24
C PRO A 374 -3.29 5.88 -2.75
N TYR A 375 -3.32 6.08 -4.07
CA TYR A 375 -2.59 7.11 -4.81
C TYR A 375 -1.06 7.03 -4.79
N MET A 376 -0.49 6.02 -4.12
CA MET A 376 0.90 5.64 -4.37
C MET A 376 1.04 5.20 -5.84
N PRO A 377 2.01 5.71 -6.60
CA PRO A 377 2.10 5.41 -8.02
C PRO A 377 2.43 3.95 -8.30
N HIS A 378 1.77 3.39 -9.31
CA HIS A 378 1.92 2.00 -9.69
C HIS A 378 3.35 1.70 -10.19
N ALA A 379 4.04 0.78 -9.52
CA ALA A 379 5.32 0.25 -9.96
C ALA A 379 5.14 -1.14 -10.59
N ARG A 380 4.86 -1.20 -11.90
CA ARG A 380 4.74 -2.49 -12.62
C ARG A 380 6.03 -3.31 -12.53
N VAL A 381 7.17 -2.62 -12.63
CA VAL A 381 8.51 -3.21 -12.59
C VAL A 381 9.39 -2.31 -11.73
N SER A 382 10.21 -2.89 -10.85
CA SER A 382 11.20 -2.11 -10.10
C SER A 382 12.45 -2.91 -9.76
N LEU A 383 13.53 -2.21 -9.45
CA LEU A 383 14.71 -2.79 -8.81
C LEU A 383 14.32 -3.32 -7.44
N PHE A 384 14.56 -4.61 -7.25
CA PHE A 384 14.49 -5.27 -5.96
C PHE A 384 15.89 -5.73 -5.56
N ARG A 385 16.21 -5.59 -4.27
CA ARG A 385 17.44 -6.14 -3.72
C ARG A 385 17.08 -7.40 -2.97
N ASP A 386 17.56 -8.54 -3.46
CA ASP A 386 17.38 -9.81 -2.77
C ASP A 386 18.14 -9.80 -1.44
N MET A 387 17.50 -10.36 -0.40
CA MET A 387 18.01 -10.31 0.96
C MET A 387 19.20 -11.25 1.19
N GLN A 388 19.18 -12.44 0.57
CA GLN A 388 20.22 -13.45 0.77
C GLN A 388 21.48 -13.14 -0.05
N SER A 389 21.31 -12.90 -1.35
CA SER A 389 22.41 -12.67 -2.30
C SER A 389 22.87 -11.21 -2.35
N ARG A 390 22.07 -10.26 -1.85
CA ARG A 390 22.25 -8.80 -2.00
C ARG A 390 22.29 -8.32 -3.46
N GLN A 391 21.97 -9.19 -4.41
CA GLN A 391 21.91 -8.85 -5.82
C GLN A 391 20.69 -7.98 -6.11
N LYS A 392 20.85 -7.07 -7.07
CA LYS A 392 19.76 -6.23 -7.57
C LYS A 392 19.22 -6.84 -8.85
N MET A 393 17.90 -7.03 -8.89
CA MET A 393 17.20 -7.58 -10.05
C MET A 393 16.01 -6.70 -10.39
N MET A 394 15.70 -6.59 -11.68
CA MET A 394 14.43 -6.01 -12.12
C MET A 394 13.35 -7.06 -11.89
N VAL A 395 12.35 -6.74 -11.07
CA VAL A 395 11.24 -7.65 -10.76
C VAL A 395 9.97 -7.12 -11.40
N LEU A 396 9.27 -7.99 -12.13
CA LEU A 396 7.93 -7.72 -12.63
C LEU A 396 6.93 -8.01 -11.52
N TRP A 397 6.25 -6.97 -11.05
CA TRP A 397 5.18 -7.07 -10.05
C TRP A 397 3.81 -7.28 -10.70
N GLY A 398 3.69 -6.90 -11.98
CA GLY A 398 2.47 -6.97 -12.78
C GLY A 398 1.50 -5.83 -12.50
N GLY A 399 0.32 -5.90 -13.12
CA GLY A 399 -0.74 -4.90 -13.06
C GLY A 399 -0.70 -3.86 -14.19
N GLN A 400 -1.84 -3.24 -14.46
CA GLN A 400 -2.01 -2.09 -15.36
C GLN A 400 -2.30 -0.84 -14.53
N THR A 401 -1.70 0.30 -14.88
CA THR A 401 -1.66 1.47 -13.99
C THR A 401 -3.05 1.94 -13.56
N LEU A 402 -4.02 2.04 -14.46
CA LEU A 402 -5.36 2.50 -14.12
C LEU A 402 -6.09 1.52 -13.20
N GLU A 403 -6.14 0.25 -13.59
CA GLU A 403 -6.83 -0.82 -12.86
C GLU A 403 -6.18 -1.07 -11.50
N HIS A 404 -4.86 -1.06 -11.43
CA HIS A 404 -4.10 -1.18 -10.19
C HIS A 404 -4.40 0.00 -9.26
N SER A 405 -4.41 1.24 -9.77
CA SER A 405 -4.69 2.43 -8.95
C SER A 405 -6.12 2.40 -8.39
N ARG A 406 -7.09 1.97 -9.20
CA ARG A 406 -8.49 1.76 -8.75
C ARG A 406 -8.59 0.62 -7.72
N ALA A 407 -7.83 -0.45 -7.90
CA ALA A 407 -7.75 -1.56 -6.94
C ALA A 407 -7.21 -1.10 -5.59
N GLN A 408 -6.13 -0.30 -5.55
CA GLN A 408 -5.60 0.27 -4.31
C GLN A 408 -6.64 1.11 -3.56
N GLU A 409 -7.35 2.01 -4.26
CA GLU A 409 -8.38 2.85 -3.66
C GLU A 409 -9.53 2.01 -3.06
N ASP A 410 -10.09 1.10 -3.86
CA ASP A 410 -11.22 0.27 -3.41
C ASP A 410 -10.81 -0.72 -2.31
N ALA A 411 -9.66 -1.36 -2.44
CA ALA A 411 -9.13 -2.30 -1.45
C ALA A 411 -8.89 -1.62 -0.10
N TRP A 412 -8.28 -0.42 -0.10
CA TRP A 412 -8.04 0.34 1.13
C TRP A 412 -9.34 0.70 1.84
N ARG A 413 -10.32 1.23 1.11
CA ARG A 413 -11.64 1.55 1.66
C ARG A 413 -12.31 0.33 2.28
N LYS A 414 -12.34 -0.81 1.56
CA LYS A 414 -12.95 -2.06 2.04
C LYS A 414 -12.18 -2.66 3.22
N LEU A 415 -10.86 -2.54 3.24
CA LEU A 415 -9.99 -2.93 4.34
C LEU A 415 -10.31 -2.14 5.61
N LEU A 416 -10.44 -0.81 5.51
CA LEU A 416 -10.82 0.03 6.66
C LEU A 416 -12.19 -0.36 7.21
N VAL A 417 -13.17 -0.63 6.33
CA VAL A 417 -14.50 -1.14 6.73
C VAL A 417 -14.40 -2.50 7.42
N PHE A 418 -13.61 -3.43 6.87
CA PHE A 418 -13.40 -4.75 7.45
C PHE A 418 -12.76 -4.66 8.84
N LEU A 419 -11.70 -3.86 8.99
CA LEU A 419 -11.04 -3.64 10.27
C LEU A 419 -12.00 -2.99 11.27
N ARG A 420 -12.72 -1.92 10.87
CA ARG A 420 -13.73 -1.27 11.74
C ARG A 420 -14.77 -2.27 12.23
N LYS A 421 -15.36 -3.06 11.32
CA LYS A 421 -16.35 -4.10 11.65
C LYS A 421 -15.83 -5.11 12.66
N ASN A 422 -14.63 -5.64 12.47
CA ASN A 422 -14.14 -6.76 13.28
C ASN A 422 -13.49 -6.31 14.59
N LEU A 423 -12.84 -5.15 14.62
CA LEU A 423 -12.15 -4.62 15.78
C LEU A 423 -13.07 -3.85 16.74
N TYR A 424 -14.02 -3.07 16.23
CA TYR A 424 -14.89 -2.22 17.06
C TYR A 424 -16.26 -2.83 17.40
N SER A 425 -16.68 -3.91 16.73
CA SER A 425 -17.97 -4.55 17.03
C SER A 425 -18.05 -5.06 18.47
N GLY A 426 -19.08 -4.63 19.21
CA GLY A 426 -19.31 -5.02 20.60
C GLY A 426 -18.64 -4.11 21.65
N VAL A 427 -18.04 -2.99 21.25
CA VAL A 427 -17.71 -1.89 22.18
C VAL A 427 -19.00 -1.08 22.38
N LYS A 428 -19.51 -1.00 23.62
CA LYS A 428 -20.58 -0.03 23.94
C LYS A 428 -20.00 1.36 23.68
N SER A 429 -20.38 2.00 22.57
CA SER A 429 -19.97 3.36 22.27
C SER A 429 -20.62 4.31 23.27
N GLY A 430 -19.82 4.84 24.19
CA GLY A 430 -20.12 6.14 24.78
C GLY A 430 -20.05 7.16 23.65
N SER A 431 -21.22 7.66 23.24
CA SER A 431 -21.46 8.81 22.35
C SER A 431 -20.23 9.47 21.72
N SER A 432 -19.90 9.09 20.48
CA SER A 432 -19.28 10.00 19.52
C SER A 432 -19.92 9.77 18.15
N SER A 433 -20.37 10.87 17.55
CA SER A 433 -21.22 10.91 16.35
C SER A 433 -20.57 10.24 15.15
N LEU A 434 -21.36 9.43 14.44
CA LEU A 434 -21.05 8.72 13.19
C LEU A 434 -21.16 9.62 11.94
N SER A 435 -20.92 10.92 12.07
CA SER A 435 -21.04 11.87 10.97
C SER A 435 -19.68 12.49 10.65
N ASN A 436 -19.13 12.11 9.49
CA ASN A 436 -17.90 12.55 8.84
C ASN A 436 -16.66 11.70 9.15
N LEU A 437 -16.37 10.74 8.27
CA LEU A 437 -15.05 10.26 7.81
C LEU A 437 -15.21 9.03 6.89
#